data_AF-A0A966XX09-F1
#
_entry.id   AF-A0A966XX09-F1
#
_cell.length_a   1.000
_cell.length_b   1.000
_cell.length_c   1.000
_cell.angle_alpha   90.00
_cell.angle_beta   90.00
_cell.angle_gamma   90.00
#
_symmetry.space_group_name_H-M   'P 1'
#
loop_
_entity.id
_entity.type
_entity.pdbx_description
1 polymer ?
#
loop_
_entity_poly.entity_id
_entity_poly.type
_entity_poly.pdbx_seq_one_letter_code
_entity_poly.pdbx_strand_id
1 'polypeptide(L)'
;MAAAGSRDEAKQRAERLMQCFSEAFHVNGQSLFLTISVGIALAPWHGEDVPTLLKNAESAMFDAKRQGRNMLQFYRHELNVDTGMRLKLENALRHAVERNELFLVYQPIIDVESRSICGVEALVRWRHPELGTIPPDKFIGIADESGQIIAIGEWVLRTACAQARQWHDAGLVEFAGDRCGAHVRDWGCGMGRSMGRT
;
A
#
# COMPACT_ATOMS: atom_id res chain seq x y z
N MET A 1 -0.85 -31.31 30.90
CA MET A 1 -1.29 -30.33 29.88
C MET A 1 -0.13 -29.36 29.65
N ALA A 2 0.76 -29.68 28.71
CA ALA A 2 1.96 -28.89 28.45
C ALA A 2 1.58 -27.52 27.85
N ALA A 3 2.14 -26.45 28.42
CA ALA A 3 1.90 -25.08 28.01
C ALA A 3 2.22 -24.91 26.53
N ALA A 4 1.28 -24.34 25.76
CA ALA A 4 1.58 -23.78 24.46
C ALA A 4 2.74 -22.79 24.64
N GLY A 5 3.85 -23.01 23.93
CA GLY A 5 5.03 -22.15 24.03
C GLY A 5 4.64 -20.68 23.83
N SER A 6 5.12 -19.80 24.71
CA SER A 6 4.78 -18.38 24.66
C SER A 6 5.12 -17.81 23.28
N ARG A 7 4.34 -16.81 22.82
CA ARG A 7 4.58 -16.11 21.55
C ARG A 7 6.05 -15.68 21.39
N ASP A 8 6.68 -15.29 22.48
CA ASP A 8 8.09 -14.88 22.52
C ASP A 8 9.05 -16.05 22.30
N GLU A 9 8.74 -17.25 22.79
CA GLU A 9 9.54 -18.45 22.55
C GLU A 9 9.50 -18.86 21.08
N ALA A 10 8.31 -18.81 20.46
CA ALA A 10 8.15 -19.10 19.04
C ALA A 10 8.94 -18.09 18.19
N LYS A 11 8.88 -16.80 18.55
CA LYS A 11 9.67 -15.75 17.91
C LYS A 11 11.17 -16.01 18.05
N GLN A 12 11.65 -16.28 19.26
CA GLN A 12 13.07 -16.50 19.52
C GLN A 12 13.61 -17.72 18.75
N ARG A 13 12.83 -18.80 18.65
CA ARG A 13 13.22 -19.97 17.85
C ARG A 13 13.29 -19.65 16.36
N ALA A 14 12.32 -18.89 15.84
CA ALA A 14 12.32 -18.46 14.44
C ALA A 14 13.51 -17.53 14.12
N GLU A 15 13.84 -16.60 15.01
CA GLU A 15 15.00 -15.70 14.86
C GLU A 15 16.31 -16.48 14.86
N ARG A 16 16.47 -17.47 15.76
CA ARG A 16 17.64 -18.36 15.75
C ARG A 16 17.75 -19.12 14.44
N LEU A 17 16.64 -19.63 13.91
CA LEU A 17 16.63 -20.29 12.60
C LEU A 17 17.08 -19.34 11.50
N MET A 18 16.55 -18.11 11.46
CA MET A 18 16.96 -17.10 10.47
C MET A 18 18.44 -16.75 10.57
N GLN A 19 18.97 -16.67 11.80
CA GLN A 19 20.39 -16.40 12.03
C GLN A 19 21.30 -17.51 11.48
N CYS A 20 20.85 -18.77 11.45
CA CYS A 20 21.62 -19.83 10.78
C CYS A 20 21.79 -19.60 9.27
N PHE A 21 20.98 -18.72 8.65
CA PHE A 21 21.08 -18.36 7.23
C PHE A 21 21.78 -17.01 7.01
N SER A 22 22.30 -16.35 8.05
CA SER A 22 23.02 -15.08 7.88
C SER A 22 24.43 -15.26 7.31
N GLU A 23 24.98 -16.47 7.35
CA GLU A 23 26.30 -16.80 6.82
C GLU A 23 26.20 -17.47 5.43
N ALA A 24 27.27 -17.35 4.64
CA ALA A 24 27.33 -17.93 3.31
C ALA A 24 27.51 -19.44 3.35
N PHE A 25 26.67 -20.17 2.62
CA PHE A 25 26.82 -21.61 2.42
C PHE A 25 27.91 -21.88 1.40
N HIS A 26 28.87 -22.75 1.74
CA HIS A 26 29.97 -23.10 0.84
C HIS A 26 29.65 -24.42 0.14
N VAL A 27 29.32 -24.35 -1.15
CA VAL A 27 28.94 -25.52 -1.96
C VAL A 27 29.80 -25.54 -3.22
N ASN A 28 30.52 -26.65 -3.46
CA ASN A 28 31.39 -26.81 -4.64
C ASN A 28 32.40 -25.66 -4.85
N GLY A 29 32.92 -25.08 -3.76
CA GLY A 29 33.86 -23.95 -3.81
C GLY A 29 33.22 -22.60 -4.11
N GLN A 30 31.88 -22.51 -4.13
CA GLN A 30 31.13 -21.26 -4.30
C GLN A 30 30.43 -20.86 -3.00
N SER A 31 30.39 -19.56 -2.71
CA SER A 31 29.68 -18.98 -1.56
C SER A 31 28.27 -18.56 -1.97
N LEU A 32 27.25 -19.16 -1.36
CA LEU A 32 25.84 -18.89 -1.59
C LEU A 32 25.22 -18.18 -0.39
N PHE A 33 24.62 -17.01 -0.64
CA PHE A 33 23.84 -16.30 0.37
C PHE A 33 22.36 -16.65 0.21
N LEU A 34 21.81 -17.30 1.23
CA LEU A 34 20.41 -17.70 1.25
C LEU A 34 19.65 -16.83 2.24
N THR A 35 18.39 -16.56 1.95
CA THR A 35 17.47 -15.93 2.90
C THR A 35 16.26 -16.82 3.07
N ILE A 36 15.65 -16.78 4.26
CA ILE A 36 14.43 -17.54 4.56
C ILE A 36 13.31 -16.60 4.97
N SER A 37 12.07 -16.99 4.68
CA SER A 37 10.87 -16.30 5.17
C SER A 37 10.08 -17.28 6.03
N VAL A 38 9.70 -16.85 7.22
CA VAL A 38 9.13 -17.74 8.25
C VAL A 38 7.72 -17.31 8.59
N GLY A 39 6.77 -18.23 8.58
CA GLY A 39 5.39 -18.01 9.02
C GLY A 39 5.11 -18.76 10.33
N ILE A 40 4.45 -18.10 11.29
CA ILE A 40 4.21 -18.66 12.63
C ILE A 40 2.71 -18.69 12.96
N ALA A 41 2.15 -19.88 13.20
CA ALA A 41 0.81 -20.07 13.75
C ALA A 41 0.89 -20.64 15.19
N LEU A 42 0.06 -20.14 16.11
CA LEU A 42 0.06 -20.54 17.53
C LEU A 42 -1.29 -21.14 17.91
N ALA A 43 -1.29 -22.35 18.47
CA ALA A 43 -2.49 -22.93 19.06
C ALA A 43 -2.71 -22.40 20.49
N PRO A 44 -3.95 -22.13 20.92
CA PRO A 44 -5.21 -22.23 20.16
C PRO A 44 -5.54 -20.98 19.33
N TRP A 45 -4.81 -19.87 19.49
CA TRP A 45 -5.15 -18.55 18.93
C TRP A 45 -5.31 -18.51 17.40
N HIS A 46 -4.52 -19.30 16.68
CA HIS A 46 -4.48 -19.35 15.20
C HIS A 46 -5.05 -20.67 14.67
N GLY A 47 -5.80 -21.42 15.48
CA GLY A 47 -6.38 -22.72 15.13
C GLY A 47 -6.23 -23.73 16.26
N GLU A 48 -7.22 -24.62 16.38
CA GLU A 48 -7.23 -25.69 17.39
C GLU A 48 -6.85 -27.05 16.80
N ASP A 49 -6.89 -27.19 15.46
CA ASP A 49 -6.51 -28.40 14.73
C ASP A 49 -5.24 -28.20 13.88
N VAL A 50 -4.52 -29.30 13.66
CA VAL A 50 -3.25 -29.32 12.91
C VAL A 50 -3.41 -28.81 11.46
N PRO A 51 -4.42 -29.26 10.67
CA PRO A 51 -4.65 -28.73 9.33
C PRO A 51 -4.81 -27.20 9.29
N THR A 52 -5.60 -26.63 10.19
CA THR A 52 -5.81 -25.17 10.27
C THR A 52 -4.51 -24.44 10.62
N LEU A 53 -3.76 -24.92 11.60
CA LEU A 53 -2.48 -24.31 12.00
C LEU A 53 -1.44 -24.34 10.86
N LEU A 54 -1.34 -25.45 10.13
CA LEU A 54 -0.44 -25.57 8.97
C LEU A 54 -0.82 -24.57 7.87
N LYS A 55 -2.09 -24.52 7.50
CA LYS A 55 -2.61 -23.56 6.50
C LYS A 55 -2.32 -22.12 6.91
N ASN A 56 -2.53 -21.78 8.18
CA ASN A 56 -2.33 -20.43 8.69
C ASN A 56 -0.84 -20.06 8.78
N ALA A 57 0.03 -21.00 9.15
CA ALA A 57 1.48 -20.78 9.13
C ALA A 57 2.00 -20.57 7.70
N GLU A 58 1.48 -21.34 6.73
CA GLU A 58 1.82 -21.18 5.31
C GLU A 58 1.39 -19.81 4.78
N SER A 59 0.17 -19.36 5.12
CA SER A 59 -0.31 -18.01 4.77
C SER A 59 0.64 -16.93 5.30
N ALA A 60 1.01 -16.99 6.57
CA ALA A 60 1.92 -16.02 7.19
C ALA A 60 3.30 -16.02 6.51
N MET A 61 3.79 -17.19 6.09
CA MET A 61 5.04 -17.32 5.35
C MET A 61 4.96 -16.69 3.96
N PHE A 62 3.82 -16.83 3.28
CA PHE A 62 3.59 -16.19 1.98
C PHE A 62 3.55 -14.66 2.11
N ASP A 63 2.92 -14.14 3.16
CA ASP A 63 2.91 -12.70 3.44
C ASP A 63 4.31 -12.15 3.70
N ALA A 64 5.13 -12.89 4.46
CA ALA A 64 6.55 -12.55 4.65
C ALA A 64 7.31 -12.48 3.30
N LYS A 65 6.99 -13.36 2.34
CA LYS A 65 7.58 -13.30 1.00
C LYS A 65 7.13 -12.07 0.20
N ARG A 66 5.87 -11.63 0.34
CA ARG A 66 5.34 -10.44 -0.35
C ARG A 66 5.88 -9.13 0.23
N GLN A 67 6.09 -9.07 1.54
CA GLN A 67 6.47 -7.83 2.24
C GLN A 67 7.97 -7.48 2.15
N GLY A 68 8.78 -8.26 1.43
CA GLY A 68 10.22 -7.98 1.27
C GLY A 68 11.14 -9.17 1.50
N ARG A 69 10.59 -10.36 1.84
CA ARG A 69 11.35 -11.58 2.17
C ARG A 69 12.27 -11.37 3.39
N ASN A 70 13.08 -12.37 3.71
CA ASN A 70 14.03 -12.36 4.83
C ASN A 70 13.43 -11.84 6.16
N MET A 71 12.20 -12.26 6.47
CA MET A 71 11.49 -11.85 7.67
C MET A 71 10.64 -12.99 8.22
N LEU A 72 10.28 -12.87 9.49
CA LEU A 72 9.28 -13.71 10.13
C LEU A 72 7.95 -12.95 10.23
N GLN A 73 6.84 -13.66 10.06
CA GLN A 73 5.51 -13.13 10.27
C GLN A 73 4.67 -14.09 11.11
N PHE A 74 3.98 -13.52 12.10
CA PHE A 74 2.92 -14.25 12.79
C PHE A 74 1.67 -14.23 11.93
N TYR A 75 0.97 -15.36 11.87
CA TYR A 75 -0.37 -15.39 11.32
C TYR A 75 -1.22 -14.37 12.06
N ARG A 76 -1.93 -13.55 11.28
CA ARG A 76 -2.95 -12.64 11.78
C ARG A 76 -4.27 -13.11 11.21
N HIS A 77 -5.26 -13.34 12.07
CA HIS A 77 -6.61 -13.70 11.64
C HIS A 77 -7.26 -12.62 10.74
N GLU A 78 -6.69 -11.41 10.72
CA GLU A 78 -7.04 -10.30 9.82
C GLU A 78 -7.00 -10.69 8.32
N LEU A 79 -6.38 -11.81 7.93
CA LEU A 79 -6.20 -12.22 6.53
C LEU A 79 -7.37 -12.97 5.87
N ASN A 80 -8.30 -13.58 6.60
CA ASN A 80 -9.51 -14.13 5.96
C ASN A 80 -10.56 -13.05 5.65
N VAL A 81 -10.55 -11.95 6.41
CA VAL A 81 -11.39 -10.78 6.10
C VAL A 81 -10.77 -9.99 4.94
N ASP A 82 -9.44 -9.90 4.86
CA ASP A 82 -8.74 -9.10 3.86
C ASP A 82 -8.82 -9.69 2.44
N THR A 83 -8.87 -11.02 2.25
CA THR A 83 -9.01 -11.58 0.88
C THR A 83 -10.40 -11.31 0.29
N GLY A 84 -11.47 -11.52 1.07
CA GLY A 84 -12.84 -11.23 0.65
C GLY A 84 -13.10 -9.73 0.52
N MET A 85 -12.57 -8.94 1.44
CA MET A 85 -12.65 -7.48 1.38
C MET A 85 -11.87 -6.94 0.17
N ARG A 86 -10.64 -7.41 -0.06
CA ARG A 86 -9.83 -7.03 -1.23
C ARG A 86 -10.54 -7.35 -2.53
N LEU A 87 -11.08 -8.56 -2.67
CA LEU A 87 -11.83 -8.94 -3.88
C LEU A 87 -13.09 -8.08 -4.07
N LYS A 88 -13.80 -7.74 -2.98
CA LYS A 88 -14.93 -6.81 -3.02
C LYS A 88 -14.48 -5.42 -3.47
N LEU A 89 -13.40 -4.89 -2.90
CA LEU A 89 -12.85 -3.59 -3.26
C LEU A 89 -12.36 -3.57 -4.70
N GLU A 90 -11.65 -4.61 -5.16
CA GLU A 90 -11.19 -4.71 -6.54
C GLU A 90 -12.36 -4.70 -7.55
N ASN A 91 -13.40 -5.50 -7.28
CA ASN A 91 -14.60 -5.53 -8.11
C ASN A 91 -15.37 -4.21 -8.09
N ALA A 92 -15.47 -3.55 -6.93
CA ALA A 92 -16.11 -2.24 -6.83
C ALA A 92 -15.29 -1.16 -7.56
N LEU A 93 -13.96 -1.20 -7.42
CA LEU A 93 -13.04 -0.22 -8.00
C LEU A 93 -13.09 -0.22 -9.54
N ARG A 94 -13.33 -1.38 -10.16
CA ARG A 94 -13.51 -1.51 -11.63
C ARG A 94 -14.57 -0.58 -12.20
N HIS A 95 -15.60 -0.24 -11.40
CA HIS A 95 -16.69 0.65 -11.81
C HIS A 95 -16.71 1.98 -11.05
N ALA A 96 -15.75 2.24 -10.16
CA ALA A 96 -15.79 3.40 -9.27
C ALA A 96 -15.76 4.73 -10.02
N VAL A 97 -15.04 4.80 -11.14
CA VAL A 97 -15.04 5.97 -12.04
C VAL A 97 -16.42 6.19 -12.66
N GLU A 98 -16.99 5.14 -13.27
CA GLU A 98 -18.30 5.18 -13.95
C GLU A 98 -19.45 5.51 -12.99
N ARG A 99 -19.33 5.05 -11.74
CA ARG A 99 -20.33 5.24 -10.68
C ARG A 99 -20.18 6.56 -9.92
N ASN A 100 -19.24 7.43 -10.30
CA ASN A 100 -18.93 8.68 -9.62
C ASN A 100 -18.63 8.50 -8.11
N GLU A 101 -17.98 7.39 -7.77
CA GLU A 101 -17.59 7.09 -6.38
C GLU A 101 -16.24 7.73 -6.02
N LEU A 102 -15.44 8.10 -7.03
CA LEU A 102 -14.18 8.82 -6.83
C LEU A 102 -14.42 10.33 -6.83
N PHE A 103 -13.72 11.02 -5.95
CA PHE A 103 -13.72 12.48 -5.86
C PHE A 103 -12.33 13.01 -5.51
N LEU A 104 -12.06 14.26 -5.87
CA LEU A 104 -10.82 14.93 -5.54
C LEU A 104 -11.02 15.84 -4.32
N VAL A 105 -10.06 15.82 -3.41
CA VAL A 105 -9.87 16.88 -2.42
C VAL A 105 -8.57 17.61 -2.75
N TYR A 106 -8.49 18.88 -2.37
CA TYR A 106 -7.38 19.74 -2.78
C TYR A 106 -6.66 20.29 -1.57
N GLN A 107 -5.35 20.10 -1.52
CA GLN A 107 -4.50 20.63 -0.46
C GLN A 107 -3.70 21.81 -1.00
N PRO A 108 -3.83 23.03 -0.43
CA PRO A 108 -3.08 24.18 -0.90
C PRO A 108 -1.58 24.02 -0.57
N ILE A 109 -0.75 24.46 -1.51
CA ILE A 109 0.69 24.59 -1.37
C ILE A 109 0.97 26.08 -1.18
N ILE A 110 1.60 26.42 -0.06
CA ILE A 110 1.87 27.80 0.34
C ILE A 110 3.35 28.09 0.13
N ASP A 111 3.64 29.20 -0.56
CA ASP A 111 4.97 29.75 -0.60
C ASP A 111 5.32 30.40 0.75
N VAL A 112 6.42 29.99 1.37
CA VAL A 112 6.74 30.38 2.75
C VAL A 112 7.12 31.85 2.87
N GLU A 113 7.75 32.41 1.84
CA GLU A 113 8.23 33.80 1.83
C GLU A 113 7.06 34.78 1.64
N SER A 114 6.25 34.56 0.61
CA SER A 114 5.10 35.41 0.28
C SER A 114 3.83 35.09 1.08
N ARG A 115 3.77 33.92 1.73
CA ARG A 115 2.56 33.35 2.37
C ARG A 115 1.36 33.23 1.44
N SER A 116 1.61 33.23 0.13
CA SER A 116 0.58 33.10 -0.89
C SER A 116 0.40 31.64 -1.31
N ILE A 117 -0.77 31.31 -1.84
CA ILE A 117 -1.02 29.99 -2.43
C ILE A 117 -0.30 29.95 -3.77
N CYS A 118 0.70 29.09 -3.89
CA CYS A 118 1.46 28.88 -5.13
C CYS A 118 1.00 27.64 -5.91
N GLY A 119 0.13 26.82 -5.32
CA GLY A 119 -0.45 25.68 -6.03
C GLY A 119 -1.41 24.89 -5.18
N VAL A 120 -1.90 23.79 -5.75
CA VAL A 120 -2.79 22.84 -5.09
C VAL A 120 -2.41 21.42 -5.48
N GLU A 121 -2.39 20.51 -4.51
CA GLU A 121 -2.23 19.08 -4.74
C GLU A 121 -3.63 18.45 -4.82
N ALA A 122 -3.91 17.75 -5.93
CA ALA A 122 -5.15 17.00 -6.11
C ALA A 122 -5.00 15.58 -5.51
N LEU A 123 -5.79 15.29 -4.50
CA LEU A 123 -5.75 14.04 -3.76
C LEU A 123 -7.04 13.26 -3.99
N VAL A 124 -6.93 12.08 -4.62
CA VAL A 124 -8.09 11.23 -4.86
C VAL A 124 -8.63 10.63 -3.56
N ARG A 125 -9.95 10.51 -3.48
CA ARG A 125 -10.70 9.86 -2.40
C ARG A 125 -11.76 8.97 -3.03
N TRP A 126 -12.10 7.89 -2.35
CA TRP A 126 -13.12 6.97 -2.80
C TRP A 126 -14.23 6.88 -1.77
N ARG A 127 -15.47 7.12 -2.20
CA ARG A 127 -16.68 6.96 -1.41
C ARG A 127 -17.43 5.72 -1.86
N HIS A 128 -17.22 4.62 -1.15
CA HIS A 128 -17.94 3.39 -1.41
C HIS A 128 -19.35 3.45 -0.81
N PRO A 129 -20.39 2.98 -1.54
CA PRO A 129 -21.78 3.09 -1.09
C PRO A 129 -22.05 2.39 0.24
N GLU A 130 -21.43 1.24 0.49
CA GLU A 130 -21.64 0.45 1.71
C GLU A 130 -20.58 0.67 2.79
N LEU A 131 -19.36 1.05 2.41
CA LEU A 131 -18.18 1.07 3.29
C LEU A 131 -17.79 2.49 3.69
N GLY A 132 -18.47 3.50 3.14
CA GLY A 132 -18.15 4.90 3.35
C GLY A 132 -16.87 5.32 2.64
N THR A 133 -16.17 6.31 3.20
CA THR A 133 -14.95 6.84 2.62
C THR A 133 -13.79 5.89 2.87
N ILE A 134 -13.21 5.37 1.77
CA ILE A 134 -12.06 4.48 1.79
C ILE A 134 -10.78 5.33 1.64
N PRO A 135 -9.80 5.16 2.54
CA PRO A 135 -8.57 5.94 2.47
C PRO A 135 -7.66 5.46 1.31
N PRO A 136 -6.83 6.34 0.73
CA PRO A 136 -6.02 6.01 -0.46
C PRO A 136 -5.06 4.83 -0.27
N ASP A 137 -4.46 4.70 0.91
CA ASP A 137 -3.57 3.59 1.27
C ASP A 137 -4.23 2.21 1.12
N LYS A 138 -5.56 2.12 1.20
CA LYS A 138 -6.31 0.88 1.06
C LYS A 138 -6.64 0.49 -0.37
N PHE A 139 -6.84 1.44 -1.28
CA PHE A 139 -7.28 1.12 -2.65
C PHE A 139 -6.24 1.39 -3.72
N ILE A 140 -5.23 2.24 -3.48
CA ILE A 140 -4.21 2.55 -4.50
C ILE A 140 -3.38 1.31 -4.84
N GLY A 141 -2.98 0.50 -3.86
CA GLY A 141 -2.26 -0.75 -4.12
C GLY A 141 -3.12 -1.77 -4.89
N ILE A 142 -4.42 -1.81 -4.62
CA ILE A 142 -5.36 -2.66 -5.38
C ILE A 142 -5.49 -2.14 -6.81
N ALA A 143 -5.58 -0.83 -7.00
CA ALA A 143 -5.67 -0.20 -8.31
C ALA A 143 -4.46 -0.51 -9.18
N ASP A 144 -3.27 -0.47 -8.59
CA ASP A 144 -2.00 -0.73 -9.27
C ASP A 144 -1.90 -2.21 -9.67
N GLU A 145 -2.09 -3.12 -8.71
CA GLU A 145 -2.03 -4.57 -8.97
C GLU A 145 -3.11 -5.07 -9.96
N SER A 146 -4.28 -4.40 -10.02
CA SER A 146 -5.38 -4.76 -10.93
C SER A 146 -5.39 -3.97 -12.25
N GLY A 147 -4.45 -3.04 -12.44
CA GLY A 147 -4.36 -2.18 -13.63
C GLY A 147 -5.40 -1.04 -13.69
N GLN A 148 -6.32 -0.94 -12.72
CA GLN A 148 -7.31 0.14 -12.64
C GLN A 148 -6.67 1.52 -12.40
N ILE A 149 -5.42 1.56 -11.89
CA ILE A 149 -4.68 2.80 -11.64
C ILE A 149 -4.56 3.68 -12.89
N ILE A 150 -4.52 3.08 -14.08
CA ILE A 150 -4.42 3.81 -15.34
C ILE A 150 -5.70 4.60 -15.60
N ALA A 151 -6.86 3.93 -15.53
CA ALA A 151 -8.16 4.57 -15.75
C ALA A 151 -8.46 5.63 -14.67
N ILE A 152 -8.12 5.33 -13.42
CA ILE A 152 -8.24 6.28 -12.31
C ILE A 152 -7.33 7.49 -12.53
N GLY A 153 -6.07 7.28 -12.89
CA GLY A 153 -5.11 8.35 -13.16
C GLY A 153 -5.56 9.27 -14.29
N GLU A 154 -6.10 8.71 -15.37
CA GLU A 154 -6.65 9.47 -16.49
C GLU A 154 -7.86 10.32 -16.06
N TRP A 155 -8.76 9.74 -15.25
CA TRP A 155 -9.89 10.46 -14.66
C TRP A 155 -9.45 11.57 -13.69
N VAL A 156 -8.46 11.30 -12.82
CA VAL A 156 -7.89 12.28 -11.88
C VAL A 156 -7.31 13.46 -12.65
N LEU A 157 -6.50 13.23 -13.68
CA LEU A 157 -5.88 14.27 -14.49
C LEU A 157 -6.94 15.16 -15.16
N ARG A 158 -7.93 14.55 -15.83
CA ARG A 158 -9.02 15.30 -16.47
C ARG A 158 -9.80 16.15 -15.46
N THR A 159 -10.14 15.57 -14.32
CA THR A 159 -10.93 16.25 -13.28
C THR A 159 -10.14 17.38 -12.62
N ALA A 160 -8.86 17.18 -12.35
CA ALA A 160 -7.97 18.21 -11.80
C ALA A 160 -7.79 19.37 -12.78
N CYS A 161 -7.55 19.10 -14.06
CA CYS A 161 -7.44 20.14 -15.09
C CYS A 161 -8.74 20.92 -15.27
N ALA A 162 -9.89 20.25 -15.29
CA ALA A 162 -11.19 20.91 -15.36
C ALA A 162 -11.44 21.81 -14.15
N GLN A 163 -11.11 21.35 -12.94
CA GLN A 163 -11.23 22.15 -11.71
C GLN A 163 -10.29 23.36 -11.71
N ALA A 164 -9.05 23.18 -12.15
CA ALA A 164 -8.08 24.27 -12.27
C ALA A 164 -8.57 25.35 -13.24
N ARG A 165 -9.18 24.95 -14.37
CA ARG A 165 -9.79 25.88 -15.31
C ARG A 165 -10.95 26.65 -14.68
N GLN A 166 -11.83 25.97 -13.95
CA GLN A 166 -12.94 26.63 -13.26
C GLN A 166 -12.46 27.67 -12.24
N TRP A 167 -11.40 27.38 -11.49
CA TRP A 167 -10.84 28.34 -10.55
C TRP A 167 -10.17 29.53 -11.23
N HIS A 168 -9.49 29.29 -12.34
CA HIS A 168 -8.93 30.36 -13.16
C HIS A 168 -10.05 31.28 -13.69
N ASP A 169 -11.11 30.71 -14.26
CA ASP A 169 -12.24 31.47 -14.81
C ASP A 169 -13.04 32.21 -13.71
N ALA A 170 -13.05 31.69 -12.49
CA ALA A 170 -13.63 32.34 -11.32
C ALA A 170 -12.72 33.40 -10.66
N GLY A 171 -11.48 33.59 -11.17
CA GLY A 171 -10.50 34.53 -10.60
C GLY A 171 -9.98 34.11 -9.21
N LEU A 172 -10.11 32.84 -8.84
CA LEU A 172 -9.72 32.32 -7.53
C LEU A 172 -8.23 31.96 -7.45
N VAL A 173 -7.56 31.80 -8.58
CA VAL A 173 -6.13 31.48 -8.65
C VAL A 173 -5.48 32.29 -9.76
N GLU A 174 -4.72 33.32 -9.37
CA GLU A 174 -3.69 33.88 -10.24
C GLU A 174 -2.50 32.91 -10.22
N PHE A 175 -2.42 32.00 -11.20
CA PHE A 175 -1.17 31.27 -11.45
C PHE A 175 -0.15 32.27 -12.01
N ALA A 176 0.40 33.12 -11.13
CA ALA A 176 1.29 34.20 -11.48
C ALA A 176 2.68 33.63 -11.85
N GLY A 177 2.93 33.52 -13.15
CA GLY A 177 4.24 33.24 -13.74
C GLY A 177 4.59 31.75 -13.90
N ASP A 178 5.59 31.49 -14.74
CA ASP A 178 6.08 30.20 -15.26
C ASP A 178 6.56 29.17 -14.19
N ARG A 179 6.17 29.31 -12.92
CA ARG A 179 6.64 28.49 -11.79
C ARG A 179 5.55 27.74 -11.03
N CYS A 180 4.28 27.86 -11.37
CA CYS A 180 3.17 27.29 -10.59
C CYS A 180 2.23 26.46 -11.46
N GLY A 181 2.51 25.15 -11.54
CA GLY A 181 1.62 24.17 -12.17
C GLY A 181 0.72 23.47 -11.15
N ALA A 182 -0.44 22.97 -11.58
CA ALA A 182 -1.20 21.99 -10.81
C ALA A 182 -0.38 20.68 -10.76
N HIS A 183 0.27 20.43 -9.63
CA HIS A 183 1.05 19.20 -9.45
C HIS A 183 0.08 18.05 -9.18
N VAL A 184 -0.14 17.20 -10.19
CA VAL A 184 -0.69 15.86 -9.97
C VAL A 184 0.49 14.96 -9.67
N ARG A 185 0.67 14.57 -8.41
CA ARG A 185 1.67 13.55 -8.09
C ARG A 185 1.26 12.24 -8.75
N ASP A 186 2.18 11.71 -9.55
CA ASP A 186 2.11 10.35 -10.05
C ASP A 186 2.19 9.37 -8.86
N TRP A 187 1.20 8.48 -8.77
CA TRP A 187 0.97 7.61 -7.60
C TRP A 187 1.88 6.36 -7.62
N GLY A 188 2.70 6.18 -8.66
CA GLY A 188 3.41 4.94 -8.95
C GLY A 188 4.82 4.76 -8.34
N CYS A 189 5.37 5.69 -7.56
CA CYS A 189 6.71 5.50 -7.03
C CYS A 189 6.98 6.26 -5.72
N GLY A 190 6.83 5.55 -4.60
CA GLY A 190 7.48 5.96 -3.36
C GLY A 190 8.99 5.75 -3.46
N MET A 191 9.72 6.79 -3.89
CA MET A 191 11.06 7.15 -3.40
C MET A 191 11.52 8.42 -4.14
N GLY A 192 11.91 9.43 -3.36
CA GLY A 192 12.21 10.76 -3.86
C GLY A 192 13.24 10.77 -4.98
N ARG A 193 12.87 11.40 -6.09
CA ARG A 193 13.80 12.19 -6.90
C ARG A 193 13.06 13.45 -7.33
N SER A 194 13.48 14.56 -6.74
CA SER A 194 13.41 15.86 -7.39
C SER A 194 14.21 15.76 -8.70
N MET A 195 13.53 15.52 -9.82
CA MET A 195 14.13 15.75 -11.13
C MET A 195 14.02 17.25 -11.40
N GLY A 196 15.08 17.97 -11.03
CA GLY A 196 15.29 19.32 -11.51
C GLY A 196 15.53 19.31 -13.02
N ARG A 197 14.92 20.29 -13.68
CA ARG A 197 15.35 21.02 -14.88
C ARG A 197 14.28 22.11 -15.08
N THR A 198 14.60 23.38 -15.15
CA THR A 198 15.81 24.08 -15.63
C THR A 198 16.57 24.84 -14.54
#